data_AF-A0A629HG54-F1
#
_entry.id   AF-A0A629HG54-F1
#
_cell.length_a   1.000
_cell.length_b   1.000
_cell.length_c   1.000
_cell.angle_alpha   90.00
_cell.angle_beta   90.00
_cell.angle_gamma   90.00
#
_symmetry.space_group_name_H-M   'P 1'
#
loop_
_entity.id
_entity.type
_entity.pdbx_description
1 polymer ?
#
loop_
_entity_poly.entity_id
_entity_poly.type
_entity_poly.pdbx_seq_one_letter_code
_entity_poly.pdbx_strand_id
1 'polypeptide(L)' 'MSYVRGAALYCQNTRFWRFLAKKTGKPVTNNTEASVQLRELCGILSRKELAKNYAARSMYVQLINEFNQFTKENRGRE' A
#
# COMPACT_ATOMS: atom_id res chain seq x y z
N MET A 1 0.19 -1.85 16.64
CA MET A 1 -0.51 -1.13 15.54
C MET A 1 -1.46 -2.08 14.81
N SER A 2 -2.72 -1.69 14.59
CA SER A 2 -3.64 -2.49 13.76
C SER A 2 -3.32 -2.25 12.27
N TYR A 3 -3.13 -3.33 11.49
CA TYR A 3 -2.81 -3.28 10.04
C TYR A 3 -3.78 -2.41 9.25
N VAL A 4 -5.04 -2.39 9.68
CA VAL A 4 -6.12 -1.54 9.14
C VAL A 4 -5.76 -0.05 9.22
N ARG A 5 -5.24 0.38 10.36
CA ARG A 5 -4.89 1.78 10.63
C ARG A 5 -3.61 2.17 9.92
N GLY A 6 -2.64 1.26 9.89
CA GLY A 6 -1.41 1.41 9.10
C GLY A 6 -1.72 1.61 7.61
N ALA A 7 -2.52 0.73 7.02
CA ALA A 7 -2.91 0.83 5.62
C ALA A 7 -3.60 2.17 5.30
N ALA A 8 -4.46 2.67 6.20
CA ALA A 8 -5.10 3.97 6.04
C ALA A 8 -4.11 5.16 6.12
N LEU A 9 -3.06 5.06 6.93
CA LEU A 9 -2.00 6.07 7.00
C LEU A 9 -1.13 6.07 5.73
N TYR A 10 -0.74 4.89 5.22
CA TYR A 10 -0.02 4.80 3.95
C TYR A 10 -0.84 5.34 2.77
N CYS A 11 -2.16 5.11 2.76
CA CYS A 11 -3.04 5.69 1.75
C CYS A 11 -3.06 7.22 1.76
N GLN A 12 -2.59 7.90 2.79
CA GLN A 12 -2.46 9.37 2.84
C GLN A 12 -1.08 9.86 2.41
N ASN A 13 -0.13 8.96 2.16
CA ASN A 13 1.23 9.31 1.80
C ASN A 13 1.38 9.39 0.27
N THR A 14 1.69 10.57 -0.27
CA THR A 14 1.88 10.79 -1.71
C THR A 14 3.01 9.93 -2.29
N ARG A 15 4.03 9.58 -1.51
CA ARG A 15 5.09 8.65 -1.96
C ARG A 15 4.53 7.25 -2.19
N PHE A 16 3.61 6.82 -1.34
CA PHE A 16 2.91 5.55 -1.49
C PHE A 16 2.04 5.54 -2.75
N TRP A 17 1.41 6.67 -3.09
CA TRP A 17 0.67 6.81 -4.35
C TRP A 17 1.57 6.62 -5.57
N ARG A 18 2.77 7.20 -5.57
CA ARG A 18 3.75 7.01 -6.66
C ARG A 18 4.18 5.56 -6.78
N PHE A 19 4.42 4.89 -5.65
CA PHE A 19 4.75 3.47 -5.63
C PHE A 19 3.60 2.61 -6.19
N LEU A 20 2.37 2.85 -5.73
CA LEU A 20 1.19 2.15 -6.23
C LEU A 20 1.04 2.38 -7.74
N ALA A 21 1.15 3.63 -8.21
CA ALA A 21 1.03 3.94 -9.63
C ALA A 21 2.12 3.30 -10.48
N LYS A 22 3.36 3.22 -9.99
CA LYS A 22 4.46 2.49 -10.65
C LYS A 22 4.17 0.99 -10.69
N LYS A 23 3.59 0.42 -9.63
CA LYS A 23 3.33 -1.02 -9.50
C LYS A 23 2.11 -1.50 -10.29
N THR A 24 1.03 -0.73 -10.30
CA THR A 24 -0.22 -1.07 -10.99
C THR A 24 -0.31 -0.49 -12.40
N GLY A 25 0.56 0.46 -12.73
CA GLY A 25 0.47 1.25 -13.96
C GLY A 25 -0.71 2.23 -13.99
N LYS A 26 -1.46 2.36 -12.88
CA LYS A 26 -2.64 3.23 -12.78
C LYS A 26 -2.32 4.47 -11.93
N PRO A 27 -2.57 5.69 -12.43
CA PRO A 27 -2.35 6.90 -11.62
C PRO A 27 -3.21 6.85 -10.35
N VAL A 28 -2.64 7.29 -9.23
CA VAL A 28 -3.33 7.43 -7.95
C VAL A 28 -3.37 8.92 -7.63
N THR A 29 -4.56 9.51 -7.68
CA THR A 29 -4.73 10.95 -7.48
C THR A 29 -5.29 11.30 -6.10
N ASN A 30 -5.89 10.33 -5.42
CA ASN A 30 -6.57 10.54 -4.15
C ASN A 30 -6.50 9.32 -3.22
N ASN A 31 -6.82 9.57 -1.94
CA ASN A 31 -6.83 8.56 -0.88
C ASN A 31 -7.74 7.36 -1.20
N THR A 32 -8.86 7.60 -1.88
CA THR A 32 -9.84 6.56 -2.20
C THR A 32 -9.26 5.59 -3.21
N GLU A 33 -8.68 6.10 -4.30
CA GLU A 33 -7.98 5.30 -5.32
C GLU A 33 -6.82 4.51 -4.70
N ALA A 34 -6.01 5.14 -3.84
CA ALA A 34 -4.93 4.45 -3.15
C ALA A 34 -5.44 3.27 -2.32
N SER A 35 -6.57 3.45 -1.62
CA SER A 35 -7.19 2.38 -0.84
C SER A 35 -7.79 1.29 -1.72
N VAL A 36 -8.31 1.60 -2.91
CA VAL A 36 -8.85 0.60 -3.84
C VAL A 36 -7.72 -0.23 -4.41
N GLN A 37 -6.66 0.41 -4.91
CA GLN A 37 -5.50 -0.31 -5.44
C GLN A 37 -4.80 -1.16 -4.39
N LEU A 38 -4.64 -0.67 -3.17
CA LEU A 38 -4.09 -1.46 -2.07
C LEU A 38 -4.92 -2.71 -1.79
N ARG A 39 -6.25 -2.59 -1.87
CA ARG A 39 -7.19 -3.70 -1.65
C ARG A 39 -7.11 -4.74 -2.77
N GLU A 40 -7.07 -4.29 -4.02
CA GLU A 40 -6.85 -5.16 -5.18
C GLU A 40 -5.53 -5.93 -5.06
N LEU A 41 -4.44 -5.23 -4.72
CA LEU A 41 -3.12 -5.85 -4.54
C LEU A 41 -3.07 -6.85 -3.37
N CYS A 42 -3.80 -6.57 -2.28
CA CYS A 42 -3.88 -7.48 -1.13
C CYS A 42 -4.95 -8.57 -1.30
N GLY A 43 -5.73 -8.56 -2.39
CA GLY A 43 -6.81 -9.51 -2.62
C GLY A 43 -7.97 -9.42 -1.63
N ILE A 44 -8.27 -8.23 -1.11
CA ILE A 44 -9.31 -8.01 -0.08
C ILE A 44 -10.35 -6.99 -0.51
N LEU A 45 -11.59 -7.17 -0.08
CA LEU A 45 -12.67 -6.20 -0.32
C LEU A 45 -12.67 -5.07 0.72
N SER A 46 -12.17 -5.35 1.92
CA SER A 46 -12.19 -4.42 3.06
C SER A 46 -10.91 -4.49 3.87
N ARG A 47 -10.42 -3.32 4.31
CA ARG A 47 -9.21 -3.22 5.17
C ARG A 47 -9.35 -4.01 6.48
N LYS A 48 -10.57 -4.22 6.98
CA LYS A 48 -10.84 -5.07 8.16
C LYS A 48 -10.36 -6.50 7.97
N GLU A 49 -10.34 -6.99 6.73
CA GLU A 49 -9.86 -8.33 6.39
C GLU A 49 -8.36 -8.48 6.66
N LEU A 50 -7.56 -7.41 6.62
CA LEU A 50 -6.14 -7.47 6.99
C LEU A 50 -5.91 -7.95 8.43
N ALA A 51 -6.90 -7.78 9.31
CA ALA A 51 -6.82 -8.25 10.69
C ALA A 51 -7.21 -9.72 10.85
N LYS A 52 -8.03 -10.26 9.94
CA LYS A 52 -8.62 -11.60 10.05
C LYS A 52 -8.06 -12.60 9.05
N ASN A 53 -7.59 -12.14 7.90
CA ASN A 53 -7.08 -12.93 6.80
C ASN A 53 -5.54 -12.87 6.79
N TYR A 54 -4.92 -14.00 7.12
CA TYR A 54 -3.47 -14.12 7.18
C TYR A 54 -2.80 -13.94 5.81
N ALA A 55 -3.42 -14.44 4.73
CA ALA A 55 -2.88 -14.30 3.38
C ALA A 55 -2.83 -12.84 2.95
N ALA A 56 -3.92 -12.09 3.18
CA ALA A 56 -3.99 -10.66 2.90
C ALA A 56 -2.97 -9.87 3.73
N ARG A 57 -2.77 -10.24 4.99
CA ARG A 57 -1.74 -9.64 5.85
C ARG A 57 -0.33 -9.89 5.31
N SER A 58 -0.04 -11.10 4.85
CA SER A 58 1.26 -11.43 4.24
C SER A 58 1.51 -10.59 2.99
N MET A 59 0.51 -10.48 2.11
CA MET A 59 0.57 -9.62 0.92
C MET A 59 0.80 -8.15 1.28
N TYR A 60 0.09 -7.65 2.30
CA TYR A 60 0.27 -6.28 2.78
C TYR A 60 1.68 -6.05 3.33
N VAL A 61 2.24 -6.98 4.10
CA VAL A 61 3.61 -6.86 4.63
C VAL A 61 4.63 -6.85 3.50
N GLN A 62 4.47 -7.70 2.48
CA GLN A 62 5.32 -7.68 1.29
C GLN A 62 5.22 -6.34 0.56
N LEU A 63 4.01 -5.82 0.36
CA LEU A 63 3.77 -4.54 -0.29
C LEU A 63 4.47 -3.37 0.45
N ILE A 64 4.39 -3.35 1.78
CA ILE A 64 5.07 -2.33 2.59
C ILE A 64 6.59 -2.51 2.53
N ASN A 65 7.11 -3.73 2.48
CA ASN A 65 8.53 -3.96 2.32
C ASN A 65 9.05 -3.43 0.97
N GLU A 66 8.34 -3.70 -0.12
CA GLU A 66 8.63 -3.15 -1.44
C GLU A 66 8.54 -1.62 -1.45
N PHE A 67 7.54 -1.04 -0.79
CA PHE A 67 7.45 0.41 -0.65
C PHE A 67 8.65 1.01 0.11
N ASN A 68 9.09 0.35 1.18
CA ASN A 68 10.28 0.78 1.92
C ASN A 68 11.54 0.69 1.06
N GLN A 69 11.70 -0.36 0.26
CA GLN A 69 12.79 -0.49 -0.70
C GLN A 69 12.73 0.60 -1.78
N PHE A 70 11.56 0.82 -2.37
CA PHE A 70 11.32 1.90 -3.34
C PHE A 70 11.70 3.26 -2.74
N THR A 71 11.33 3.51 -1.49
CA THR A 71 11.66 4.77 -0.81
C THR A 71 13.17 4.89 -0.54
N LYS A 72 13.85 3.80 -0.17
CA LYS A 72 15.32 3.78 -0.01
C LYS A 72 16.04 4.07 -1.33
N GLU A 73 15.62 3.43 -2.42
CA GLU A 73 16.17 3.65 -3.76
C GLU A 73 15.98 5.10 -4.22
N ASN A 74 14.82 5.69 -3.96
CA ASN A 74 14.53 7.08 -4.33
C ASN A 74 15.18 8.12 -3.38
N ARG A 75 15.67 7.70 -2.21
CA ARG A 75 16.37 8.58 -1.24
C ARG A 75 17.88 8.68 -1.53
N GLY A 76 18.45 7.73 -2.27
CA GLY A 76 19.88 7.75 -2.65
C GLY A 76 20.20 8.56 -3.91
N ARG A 77 19.22 9.28 -4.47
CA ARG A 77 19.36 10.16 -5.64
C ARG A 77 19.14 11.64 -5.27
N GLU A 78 19.62 12.04 -4.09
CA GLU A 78 19.70 13.44 -3.66
C GLU A 78 21.16 13.87 -3.59
#